data_AF-A0A845TV11-F1
#
_entry.id   AF-A0A845TV11-F1
#
_cell.length_a   1.000
_cell.length_b   1.000
_cell.length_c   1.000
_cell.angle_alpha   90.00
_cell.angle_beta   90.00
_cell.angle_gamma   90.00
#
_symmetry.space_group_name_H-M   'P 1'
#
loop_
_entity.id
_entity.type
_entity.pdbx_description
1 polymer ?
#
loop_
_entity_poly.entity_id
_entity_poly.type
_entity_poly.pdbx_seq_one_letter_code
_entity_poly.pdbx_strand_id
1 'polypeptide(L)' 'PATVAAALEAFIERTGADELMITSQIFDHDARLRSYEILADVHHPVAA' A
#
# COMPACT_ATOMS: atom_id res chain seq x y z
N PRO A 1 -1.26 7.03 7.96
CA PRO A 1 -2.07 6.11 7.12
C PRO A 1 -2.94 6.84 6.08
N ALA A 2 -3.77 7.83 6.48
CA ALA A 2 -4.71 8.51 5.58
C ALA A 2 -4.08 9.14 4.32
N THR A 3 -2.92 9.79 4.46
CA THR A 3 -2.20 10.37 3.31
C THR A 3 -1.78 9.32 2.29
N VAL A 4 -1.37 8.14 2.74
CA VAL A 4 -0.97 7.02 1.88
C VAL A 4 -2.20 6.41 1.20
N ALA A 5 -3.32 6.29 1.92
CA ALA A 5 -4.59 5.80 1.37
C ALA A 5 -5.07 6.66 0.19
N ALA A 6 -5.14 7.99 0.39
CA ALA A 6 -5.56 8.91 -0.66
C ALA A 6 -4.62 8.90 -1.88
N ALA A 7 -3.31 8.75 -1.65
CA ALA A 7 -2.34 8.66 -2.73
C ALA A 7 -2.48 7.36 -3.54
N LEU A 8 -2.75 6.23 -2.87
CA LEU A 8 -3.00 4.94 -3.51
C LEU A 8 -4.26 4.99 -4.38
N GLU A 9 -5.37 5.49 -3.83
CA GLU A 9 -6.65 5.62 -4.55
C GLU A 9 -6.48 6.48 -5.80
N ALA A 10 -5.90 7.67 -5.67
CA ALA A 10 -5.65 8.55 -6.82
C ALA A 10 -4.69 7.92 -7.86
N PHE A 11 -3.74 7.10 -7.42
CA PHE A 11 -2.83 6.40 -8.33
C PHE A 11 -3.55 5.29 -9.10
N ILE A 12 -4.37 4.49 -8.43
CA ILE A 12 -5.19 3.43 -9.03
C ILE A 12 -6.18 4.04 -10.02
N GLU A 13 -6.94 5.06 -9.62
CA GLU A 13 -7.91 5.73 -10.49
C GLU A 13 -7.26 6.27 -11.78
N ARG A 14 -6.06 6.86 -11.66
CA ARG A 14 -5.35 7.44 -12.81
C ARG A 14 -4.79 6.39 -13.76
N THR A 15 -4.42 5.21 -13.25
CA THR A 15 -3.69 4.19 -14.02
C THR A 15 -4.55 3.01 -14.44
N GLY A 16 -5.66 2.76 -13.74
CA GLY A 16 -6.48 1.58 -13.90
C GLY A 16 -5.79 0.28 -13.46
N ALA A 17 -4.73 0.36 -12.65
CA ALA A 17 -3.99 -0.80 -12.19
C ALA A 17 -4.82 -1.67 -11.24
N ASP A 18 -4.91 -2.96 -11.53
CA ASP A 18 -5.57 -3.96 -10.69
C ASP A 18 -4.63 -4.61 -9.65
N GLU A 19 -3.31 -4.43 -9.82
CA GLU A 19 -2.28 -4.87 -8.87
C GLU A 19 -1.21 -3.79 -8.68
N LEU A 20 -0.69 -3.68 -7.45
CA LEU A 20 0.41 -2.77 -7.10
C LEU A 20 1.60 -3.53 -6.52
N MET A 21 2.75 -3.45 -7.19
CA MET A 21 4.02 -3.95 -6.66
C MET A 21 4.66 -2.92 -5.72
N ILE A 22 4.83 -3.29 -4.45
CA ILE A 22 5.29 -2.36 -3.40
C ILE A 22 6.74 -2.64 -3.03
N THR A 23 7.59 -1.62 -3.17
CA THR A 23 8.98 -1.67 -2.72
C THR A 23 9.16 -0.84 -1.45
N SER A 24 10.02 -1.32 -0.55
CA SER A 24 10.33 -0.62 0.70
C SER A 24 11.82 -0.73 0.99
N GLN A 25 12.46 0.44 1.10
CA GLN A 25 13.89 0.55 1.40
C GLN A 25 14.08 0.94 2.87
N ILE A 26 13.57 0.11 3.77
CA ILE A 26 13.66 0.30 5.23
C ILE A 26 14.71 -0.69 5.77
N PHE A 27 15.70 -0.16 6.50
CA PHE A 27 16.79 -0.94 7.09
C PHE A 27 16.31 -1.85 8.23
N ASP A 28 15.55 -1.27 9.16
CA ASP A 28 15.02 -2.01 10.31
C ASP A 28 13.95 -3.00 9.86
N HIS A 29 14.13 -4.28 10.21
CA HIS A 29 13.27 -5.34 9.70
C HIS A 29 11.85 -5.24 10.26
N ASP A 30 11.71 -4.96 11.55
CA ASP A 30 10.42 -4.90 12.23
C ASP A 30 9.61 -3.68 11.74
N ALA A 31 10.28 -2.55 11.54
CA ALA A 31 9.67 -1.37 10.91
C ALA A 31 9.25 -1.66 9.46
N ARG A 32 10.04 -2.44 8.72
CA ARG A 32 9.69 -2.85 7.35
C ARG A 32 8.44 -3.72 7.33
N LEU A 33 8.36 -4.72 8.22
CA LEU A 33 7.16 -5.55 8.36
C LEU A 33 5.94 -4.71 8.76
N ARG A 34 6.09 -3.84 9.76
CA ARG A 34 5.01 -2.98 10.21
C ARG A 34 4.49 -2.05 9.10
N SER A 35 5.37 -1.57 8.23
CA SER A 35 4.98 -0.78 7.06
C SER A 35 4.06 -1.57 6.11
N TYR A 36 4.38 -2.84 5.85
CA TYR A 36 3.55 -3.71 5.01
C TYR A 36 2.21 -4.06 5.65
N GLU A 37 2.16 -4.29 6.97
CA GLU A 37 0.90 -4.49 7.69
C GLU A 37 -0.02 -3.27 7.56
N ILE A 38 0.52 -2.07 7.79
CA ILE A 38 -0.24 -0.82 7.65
C ILE A 38 -0.77 -0.67 6.22
N LEU A 39 0.04 -1.03 5.22
CA LEU A 39 -0.39 -0.97 3.83
C LEU A 39 -1.52 -1.96 3.55
N ALA A 40 -1.43 -3.19 4.07
CA ALA A 40 -2.48 -4.20 3.92
C ALA A 40 -3.79 -3.76 4.62
N ASP A 41 -3.70 -3.12 5.79
CA ASP A 41 -4.88 -2.58 6.49
C ASP A 41 -5.55 -1.43 5.72
N VAL A 42 -4.75 -0.61 5.04
CA VAL A 42 -5.23 0.54 4.25
C VAL A 42 -5.79 0.10 2.89
N HIS A 43 -5.19 -0.91 2.28
CA HIS A 43 -5.60 -1.45 0.99
C HIS A 43 -6.63 -2.58 1.19
N HIS A 44 -7.92 -2.22 1.16
CA HIS A 44 -9.00 -3.21 1.23
C HIS A 44 -8.85 -4.19 0.04
N PRO A 45 -8.78 -5.52 0.27
CA PRO A 45 -8.64 -6.45 -0.84
C PRO A 45 -9.87 -6.36 -1.75
N VAL A 46 -9.62 -6.31 -3.07
CA VAL A 46 -10.64 -6.69 -4.05
C VAL A 46 -11.11 -8.09 -3.66
N ALA A 47 -12.40 -8.21 -3.33
CA ALA A 47 -12.99 -9.50 -2.97
C ALA A 47 -12.65 -10.53 -4.05
N ALA A 48 -12.17 -11.69 -3.62
CA ALA A 48 -11.93 -12.84 -4.49
C ALA A 48 -13.22 -13.29 -5.20
#